data_AF-A0A372JGK3-F1
#
_entry.id   AF-A0A372JGK3-F1
#
_cell.length_a   1.000
_cell.length_b   1.000
_cell.length_c   1.000
_cell.angle_alpha   90.00
_cell.angle_beta   90.00
_cell.angle_gamma   90.00
#
_symmetry.space_group_name_H-M   'P 1'
#
loop_
_entity.id
_entity.type
_entity.pdbx_description
1 polymer ?
#
loop_
_entity_poly.entity_id
_entity_poly.type
_entity_poly.pdbx_seq_one_letter_code
_entity_poly.pdbx_strand_id
1 'polypeptide(L)'
;MAGGGDWPDGELQRWFREQARAARTEVRVVPLDALRGWHADPGTGDLRHRGGGFFTVTGLAVGSETGPVPRWEQPIISQPEIGVLGLLVRRRAGRVECLIQAKMEPGNINGVQISPTVQATRSNYTRVHGGRATPYLEHFATARPGTVVVDVLQSEQGSWFLGKRNRNMVVEARGPVEERDGFRWVRLDVLHRLMRLDNVVNMDTRTVLSCLASVSPPGPAALPARPAGHGEGNGARDGDGFGALVTASFAPPGRPDGRPDETEIELLSWLTAHRSRQPMTVRPIPGRTVRDWSWTGDEISHRDGRHFSIVGVEVRTGVREVDGWDQPMLVPRGRGVAAFLVRVVGGVLHVLVRAAAQPGLRDAVEIGPTVQCRPENYAHLPAADRPRFLDEVLSAPPERVRYDCVLSEEGGRFYHAENRYLVVEAGDGVPDDPPEDFRWTTLHRLAALTRQGHNVNVEARSLLACLHALSGATP
;
A
#
# COMPACT_ATOMS: atom_id res chain seq x y z
N MET A 1 -17.61 -9.87 9.60
CA MET A 1 -17.93 -8.68 10.42
C MET A 1 -16.87 -7.62 10.15
N ALA A 2 -17.24 -6.39 9.83
CA ALA A 2 -16.26 -5.33 9.55
C ALA A 2 -15.42 -5.00 10.79
N GLY A 3 -14.09 -5.10 10.67
CA GLY A 3 -13.12 -4.67 11.69
C GLY A 3 -13.19 -5.42 13.01
N GLY A 4 -13.01 -6.75 12.99
CA GLY A 4 -12.74 -7.52 14.22
C GLY A 4 -11.41 -7.11 14.87
N GLY A 5 -11.26 -7.36 16.17
CA GLY A 5 -10.04 -7.06 16.93
C GLY A 5 -10.25 -6.03 18.05
N ASP A 6 -9.19 -5.79 18.82
CA ASP A 6 -9.22 -4.90 19.98
C ASP A 6 -8.99 -3.45 19.54
N TRP A 7 -10.09 -2.69 19.44
CA TRP A 7 -10.00 -1.31 18.98
C TRP A 7 -9.50 -0.41 20.12
N PRO A 8 -8.55 0.50 19.83
CA PRO A 8 -8.01 1.41 20.84
C PRO A 8 -9.01 2.46 21.35
N ASP A 9 -10.18 2.57 20.72
CA ASP A 9 -11.24 3.52 21.05
C ASP A 9 -12.60 2.91 20.71
N GLY A 10 -13.44 2.69 21.73
CA GLY A 10 -14.75 2.08 21.58
C GLY A 10 -15.80 2.97 20.92
N GLU A 11 -15.67 4.30 21.00
CA GLU A 11 -16.56 5.22 20.28
C GLU A 11 -16.25 5.19 18.78
N LEU A 12 -14.95 5.21 18.44
CA LEU A 12 -14.52 5.10 17.05
C LEU A 12 -14.96 3.77 16.42
N GLN A 13 -14.84 2.66 17.16
CA GLN A 13 -15.31 1.35 16.70
C GLN A 13 -16.82 1.35 16.42
N ARG A 14 -17.63 1.95 17.31
CA ARG A 14 -19.08 2.05 17.11
C ARG A 14 -19.41 2.87 15.88
N TRP A 15 -18.82 4.06 15.74
CA TRP A 15 -18.99 4.91 14.56
C TRP A 15 -18.63 4.16 13.27
N PHE A 16 -17.49 3.48 13.24
CA PHE A 16 -17.06 2.74 12.05
C PHE A 16 -18.05 1.61 11.68
N ARG A 17 -18.55 0.88 12.67
CA ARG A 17 -19.57 -0.17 12.45
C ARG A 17 -20.90 0.40 11.99
N GLU A 18 -21.29 1.58 12.46
CA GLU A 18 -22.49 2.27 12.00
C GLU A 18 -22.35 2.70 10.53
N GLN A 19 -21.21 3.27 10.15
CA GLN A 19 -20.89 3.62 8.76
C GLN A 19 -20.91 2.38 7.85
N ALA A 20 -20.31 1.27 8.30
CA ALA A 20 -20.33 0.01 7.56
C ALA A 20 -21.75 -0.55 7.34
N ARG A 21 -22.63 -0.44 8.35
CA ARG A 21 -24.05 -0.84 8.22
C ARG A 21 -24.85 0.11 7.32
N ALA A 22 -24.53 1.40 7.35
CA ALA A 22 -25.20 2.42 6.56
C ALA A 22 -24.84 2.37 5.07
N ALA A 23 -23.65 1.86 4.73
CA ALA A 23 -23.10 1.88 3.37
C ALA A 23 -23.93 1.14 2.30
N ARG A 24 -25.01 0.40 2.65
CA ARG A 24 -26.02 -0.24 1.76
C ARG A 24 -25.57 -0.46 0.31
N THR A 25 -24.50 -1.21 0.11
CA THR A 25 -23.93 -1.49 -1.21
C THR A 25 -23.89 -2.99 -1.42
N GLU A 26 -24.39 -3.43 -2.55
CA GLU A 26 -24.30 -4.81 -3.01
C GLU A 26 -23.26 -4.87 -4.13
N VAL A 27 -22.31 -5.79 -4.01
CA VAL A 27 -21.25 -6.00 -4.99
C VAL A 27 -21.35 -7.44 -5.48
N ARG A 28 -21.54 -7.62 -6.78
CA ARG A 28 -21.67 -8.95 -7.40
C ARG A 28 -20.65 -9.12 -8.51
N VAL A 29 -19.93 -10.23 -8.49
CA VAL A 29 -19.10 -10.65 -9.62
C VAL A 29 -20.03 -11.08 -10.77
N VAL A 30 -19.79 -10.53 -11.95
CA VAL A 30 -20.55 -10.78 -13.18
C VAL A 30 -19.60 -11.06 -14.34
N PRO A 31 -20.06 -11.70 -15.43
CA PRO A 31 -19.24 -11.88 -16.63
C PRO A 31 -18.69 -10.54 -17.14
N LEU A 32 -17.44 -10.52 -17.61
CA LEU A 32 -16.82 -9.33 -18.22
C LEU A 32 -17.64 -8.78 -19.39
N ASP A 33 -18.20 -9.64 -20.23
CA ASP A 33 -19.01 -9.24 -21.38
C ASP A 33 -20.38 -8.65 -20.97
N ALA A 34 -20.79 -8.82 -19.71
CA ALA A 34 -22.03 -8.25 -19.18
C ALA A 34 -21.86 -6.82 -18.65
N LEU A 35 -20.62 -6.31 -18.55
CA LEU A 35 -20.35 -4.99 -17.98
C LEU A 35 -20.93 -3.86 -18.85
N ARG A 36 -21.84 -3.08 -18.26
CA ARG A 36 -22.38 -1.89 -18.91
C ARG A 36 -21.30 -0.83 -19.05
N GLY A 37 -21.19 -0.25 -20.24
CA GLY A 37 -20.22 0.81 -20.52
C GLY A 37 -18.79 0.33 -20.77
N TRP A 38 -18.47 -0.96 -20.56
CA TRP A 38 -17.17 -1.53 -20.88
C TRP A 38 -17.23 -2.43 -22.12
N HIS A 39 -16.13 -2.53 -22.85
CA HIS A 39 -16.02 -3.40 -24.04
C HIS A 39 -14.55 -3.70 -24.38
N ALA A 40 -14.32 -4.81 -25.07
CA ALA A 40 -13.07 -5.07 -25.76
C ALA A 40 -12.97 -4.22 -27.02
N ASP A 41 -11.84 -3.55 -27.23
CA ASP A 41 -11.59 -2.84 -28.49
C ASP A 41 -11.48 -3.81 -29.68
N PRO A 42 -12.19 -3.59 -30.79
CA PRO A 42 -12.17 -4.48 -31.95
C PRO A 42 -10.83 -4.57 -32.69
N GLY A 43 -9.91 -3.61 -32.51
CA GLY A 43 -8.57 -3.62 -33.10
C GLY A 43 -7.51 -4.20 -32.17
N THR A 44 -7.50 -3.82 -30.89
CA THR A 44 -6.45 -4.20 -29.94
C THR A 44 -6.86 -5.31 -28.97
N GLY A 45 -8.15 -5.44 -28.68
CA GLY A 45 -8.66 -6.32 -27.63
C GLY A 45 -8.46 -5.77 -26.22
N ASP A 46 -8.04 -4.52 -26.07
CA ASP A 46 -7.95 -3.88 -24.76
C ASP A 46 -9.35 -3.63 -24.19
N LEU A 47 -9.55 -3.95 -22.92
CA LEU A 47 -10.79 -3.67 -22.21
C LEU A 47 -10.82 -2.20 -21.79
N ARG A 48 -11.82 -1.46 -22.26
CA ARG A 48 -11.94 -0.01 -22.03
C ARG A 48 -13.37 0.43 -21.82
N HIS A 49 -13.54 1.56 -21.14
CA HIS A 49 -14.85 2.20 -20.98
C HIS A 49 -15.21 2.98 -22.26
N ARG A 50 -16.49 2.94 -22.68
CA ARG A 50 -17.02 3.63 -23.87
C ARG A 50 -16.83 5.15 -23.82
N GLY A 51 -16.83 5.72 -22.61
CA GLY A 51 -16.56 7.14 -22.40
C GLY A 51 -15.08 7.55 -22.43
N GLY A 52 -14.15 6.62 -22.64
CA GLY A 52 -12.70 6.90 -22.70
C GLY A 52 -12.02 7.28 -21.38
N GLY A 53 -12.78 7.47 -20.30
CA GLY A 53 -12.26 7.72 -18.94
C GLY A 53 -11.92 6.45 -18.15
N PHE A 54 -11.67 6.64 -16.84
CA PHE A 54 -11.29 5.60 -15.88
C PHE A 54 -9.90 4.98 -16.16
N PHE A 55 -9.86 3.74 -16.65
CA PHE A 55 -8.66 2.98 -16.91
C PHE A 55 -8.90 2.00 -18.05
N THR A 56 -7.82 1.40 -18.55
CA THR A 56 -7.89 0.30 -19.51
C THR A 56 -7.15 -0.92 -18.96
N VAL A 57 -7.56 -2.12 -19.38
CA VAL A 57 -6.74 -3.32 -19.24
C VAL A 57 -6.16 -3.63 -20.61
N THR A 58 -4.85 -3.58 -20.73
CA THR A 58 -4.10 -3.82 -21.97
C THR A 58 -3.06 -4.91 -21.78
N GLY A 59 -2.35 -5.29 -22.83
CA GLY A 59 -1.27 -6.27 -22.76
C GLY A 59 0.09 -5.64 -22.49
N LEU A 60 0.96 -6.41 -21.83
CA LEU A 60 2.34 -6.05 -21.59
C LEU A 60 3.25 -7.23 -21.95
N ALA A 61 4.25 -6.99 -22.79
CA ALA A 61 5.35 -7.92 -23.01
C ALA A 61 6.54 -7.49 -22.14
N VAL A 62 7.11 -8.46 -21.43
CA VAL A 62 8.24 -8.26 -20.54
C VAL A 62 9.38 -9.19 -20.92
N GLY A 63 10.58 -8.63 -21.05
CA GLY A 63 11.83 -9.38 -21.00
C GLY A 63 12.57 -9.03 -19.72
N SER A 64 13.08 -10.00 -18.98
CA SER A 64 13.85 -9.79 -17.77
C SER A 64 15.21 -10.46 -17.86
N GLU A 65 16.21 -9.77 -17.32
CA GLU A 65 17.56 -10.30 -17.12
C GLU A 65 17.74 -10.92 -15.73
N THR A 66 16.69 -10.90 -14.91
CA THR A 66 16.71 -11.37 -13.53
C THR A 66 15.58 -12.38 -13.27
N GLY A 67 15.83 -13.32 -12.36
CA GLY A 67 14.88 -14.35 -11.98
C GLY A 67 14.78 -15.53 -12.98
N PRO A 68 13.92 -16.52 -12.68
CA PRO A 68 13.89 -17.78 -13.43
C PRO A 68 13.13 -17.71 -14.77
N VAL A 69 12.34 -16.66 -15.00
CA VAL A 69 11.52 -16.50 -16.21
C VAL A 69 12.02 -15.30 -17.02
N PRO A 70 12.77 -15.52 -18.13
CA PRO A 70 13.40 -14.44 -18.87
C PRO A 70 12.42 -13.63 -19.74
N ARG A 71 11.25 -14.18 -20.05
CA ARG A 71 10.23 -13.51 -20.87
C ARG A 71 8.83 -13.98 -20.46
N TRP A 72 7.90 -13.04 -20.36
CA TRP A 72 6.48 -13.35 -20.21
C TRP A 72 5.61 -12.22 -20.77
N GLU A 73 4.31 -12.48 -20.87
CA GLU A 73 3.30 -11.49 -21.20
C GLU A 73 2.20 -11.51 -20.13
N GLN A 74 1.59 -10.36 -19.87
CA GLN A 74 0.48 -10.27 -18.93
C GLN A 74 -0.48 -9.13 -19.27
N PRO A 75 -1.76 -9.24 -18.86
CA PRO A 75 -2.62 -8.08 -18.74
C PRO A 75 -2.03 -7.09 -17.73
N ILE A 76 -2.26 -5.80 -17.96
CA ILE A 76 -1.89 -4.74 -17.04
C ILE A 76 -2.92 -3.61 -17.06
N ILE A 77 -3.17 -3.01 -15.89
CA ILE A 77 -4.05 -1.87 -15.75
C ILE A 77 -3.29 -0.61 -16.14
N SER A 78 -3.78 0.12 -17.14
CA SER A 78 -3.24 1.42 -17.54
C SER A 78 -4.22 2.52 -17.14
N GLN A 79 -3.78 3.36 -16.19
CA GLN A 79 -4.48 4.56 -15.78
C GLN A 79 -3.45 5.69 -15.68
N PRO A 80 -3.25 6.48 -16.76
CA PRO A 80 -2.21 7.52 -16.79
C PRO A 80 -2.51 8.69 -15.84
N GLU A 81 -3.74 8.74 -15.33
CA GLU A 81 -4.23 9.79 -14.48
C GLU A 81 -3.64 9.75 -13.06
N ILE A 82 -3.23 10.92 -12.56
CA ILE A 82 -2.74 11.10 -11.19
C ILE A 82 -3.93 11.49 -10.31
N GLY A 83 -4.28 10.62 -9.37
CA GLY A 83 -5.25 10.91 -8.32
C GLY A 83 -4.60 11.63 -7.13
N VAL A 84 -5.42 12.18 -6.25
CA VAL A 84 -5.02 12.77 -4.97
C VAL A 84 -5.41 11.82 -3.85
N LEU A 85 -4.43 11.48 -3.02
CA LEU A 85 -4.58 10.78 -1.75
C LEU A 85 -4.22 11.78 -0.64
N GLY A 86 -5.22 12.44 -0.08
CA GLY A 86 -5.06 13.58 0.81
C GLY A 86 -5.50 13.27 2.23
N LEU A 87 -4.61 13.48 3.20
CA LEU A 87 -4.93 13.43 4.62
C LEU A 87 -4.88 14.85 5.22
N LEU A 88 -6.03 15.32 5.69
CA LEU A 88 -6.15 16.60 6.36
C LEU A 88 -5.83 16.41 7.84
N VAL A 89 -4.97 17.27 8.38
CA VAL A 89 -4.54 17.23 9.78
C VAL A 89 -4.85 18.54 10.49
N ARG A 90 -5.00 18.47 11.81
CA ARG A 90 -5.05 19.66 12.68
C ARG A 90 -4.34 19.37 13.99
N ARG A 91 -3.90 20.42 14.68
CA ARG A 91 -3.40 20.33 16.05
C ARG A 91 -4.50 20.70 17.03
N ARG A 92 -4.78 19.82 17.99
CA ARG A 92 -5.72 20.06 19.10
C ARG A 92 -5.09 19.59 20.40
N ALA A 93 -5.03 20.47 21.40
CA ALA A 93 -4.44 20.19 22.71
C ALA A 93 -3.02 19.55 22.61
N GLY A 94 -2.18 20.08 21.73
CA GLY A 94 -0.80 19.59 21.52
C GLY A 94 -0.68 18.27 20.75
N ARG A 95 -1.79 17.65 20.32
CA ARG A 95 -1.79 16.39 19.56
C ARG A 95 -2.23 16.60 18.12
N VAL A 96 -1.71 15.79 17.21
CA VAL A 96 -2.15 15.74 15.81
C VAL A 96 -3.40 14.87 15.71
N GLU A 97 -4.44 15.45 15.11
CA GLU A 97 -5.65 14.73 14.68
C GLU A 97 -5.68 14.70 13.15
N CYS A 98 -6.16 13.59 12.60
CA CYS A 98 -6.33 13.33 11.18
C CYS A 98 -7.82 13.19 10.88
N LEU A 99 -8.30 13.85 9.83
CA LEU A 99 -9.68 13.68 9.37
C LEU A 99 -9.74 12.44 8.47
N ILE A 100 -10.22 11.33 9.00
CA ILE A 100 -10.35 10.09 8.25
C ILE A 100 -11.74 9.97 7.61
N GLN A 101 -11.85 9.12 6.59
CA GLN A 101 -13.12 8.77 5.98
C GLN A 101 -13.40 7.26 6.14
N ALA A 102 -14.61 6.90 6.54
CA ALA A 102 -15.10 5.53 6.37
C ALA A 102 -15.57 5.37 4.92
N LYS A 103 -14.76 4.70 4.09
CA LYS A 103 -14.97 4.64 2.65
C LYS A 103 -15.36 3.24 2.21
N MET A 104 -16.47 3.16 1.48
CA MET A 104 -16.85 1.99 0.72
C MET A 104 -16.11 1.96 -0.62
N GLU A 105 -15.53 0.81 -0.95
CA GLU A 105 -15.01 0.50 -2.28
C GLU A 105 -15.44 -0.92 -2.65
N PRO A 106 -15.76 -1.19 -3.92
CA PRO A 106 -16.36 -2.48 -4.31
C PRO A 106 -15.44 -3.68 -4.07
N GLY A 107 -14.13 -3.47 -4.06
CA GLY A 107 -13.14 -4.50 -3.82
C GLY A 107 -12.71 -4.66 -2.37
N ASN A 108 -13.23 -3.86 -1.44
CA ASN A 108 -12.92 -4.01 -0.02
C ASN A 108 -13.50 -5.32 0.51
N ILE A 109 -12.65 -6.17 1.10
CA ILE A 109 -13.08 -7.48 1.60
C ILE A 109 -14.15 -7.43 2.71
N ASN A 110 -14.23 -6.29 3.41
CA ASN A 110 -15.18 -6.02 4.48
C ASN A 110 -16.11 -4.84 4.16
N GLY A 111 -16.19 -4.44 2.88
CA GLY A 111 -17.05 -3.36 2.37
C GLY A 111 -16.53 -1.95 2.67
N VAL A 112 -16.29 -1.62 3.93
CA VAL A 112 -15.84 -0.28 4.36
C VAL A 112 -14.49 -0.37 5.07
N GLN A 113 -13.60 0.56 4.75
CA GLN A 113 -12.29 0.73 5.38
C GLN A 113 -12.02 2.21 5.68
N ILE A 114 -11.04 2.48 6.53
CA ILE A 114 -10.56 3.83 6.83
C ILE A 114 -9.67 4.29 5.67
N SER A 115 -10.08 5.32 4.96
CA SER A 115 -9.32 5.97 3.89
C SER A 115 -8.80 7.35 4.31
N PRO A 116 -7.92 7.98 3.50
CA PRO A 116 -7.58 9.38 3.68
C PRO A 116 -8.82 10.27 3.56
N THR A 117 -8.70 11.53 3.98
CA THR A 117 -9.76 12.54 3.84
C THR A 117 -10.25 12.68 2.39
N VAL A 118 -9.33 12.59 1.43
CA VAL A 118 -9.63 12.64 0.01
C VAL A 118 -8.94 11.48 -0.67
N GLN A 119 -9.72 10.69 -1.40
CA GLN A 119 -9.25 9.70 -2.36
C GLN A 119 -10.01 9.94 -3.66
N ALA A 120 -9.40 10.71 -4.56
CA ALA A 120 -10.08 11.19 -5.76
C ALA A 120 -9.18 11.16 -6.98
N THR A 121 -9.71 10.61 -8.08
CA THR A 121 -9.10 10.69 -9.40
C THR A 121 -9.39 12.07 -10.01
N ARG A 122 -8.52 12.55 -10.90
CA ARG A 122 -8.74 13.75 -11.73
C ARG A 122 -10.02 13.73 -12.53
N SER A 123 -10.41 12.60 -13.11
CA SER A 123 -11.71 12.46 -13.80
C SER A 123 -12.90 12.76 -12.89
N ASN A 124 -12.79 12.42 -11.60
CA ASN A 124 -13.83 12.66 -10.61
C ASN A 124 -13.88 14.12 -10.18
N TYR A 125 -12.74 14.79 -9.97
CA TYR A 125 -12.76 16.18 -9.53
C TYR A 125 -12.95 17.23 -10.64
N THR A 126 -12.61 16.92 -11.89
CA THR A 126 -12.97 17.78 -13.03
C THR A 126 -14.46 17.69 -13.38
N ARG A 127 -15.22 16.83 -12.68
CA ARG A 127 -16.67 16.60 -12.84
C ARG A 127 -17.07 16.23 -14.26
N VAL A 128 -16.20 15.56 -15.01
CA VAL A 128 -16.48 15.08 -16.39
C VAL A 128 -17.66 14.10 -16.40
N HIS A 129 -17.97 13.47 -15.26
CA HIS A 129 -19.10 12.55 -15.08
C HIS A 129 -20.33 13.17 -14.39
N GLY A 130 -20.36 14.49 -14.15
CA GLY A 130 -21.53 15.17 -13.55
C GLY A 130 -21.80 14.86 -12.07
N GLY A 131 -20.89 14.17 -11.38
CA GLY A 131 -21.02 13.80 -9.97
C GLY A 131 -20.87 14.97 -8.97
N ARG A 132 -21.26 14.73 -7.71
CA ARG A 132 -21.08 15.69 -6.61
C ARG A 132 -19.60 16.02 -6.39
N ALA A 133 -19.34 17.23 -5.92
CA ALA A 133 -18.00 17.64 -5.52
C ALA A 133 -17.46 16.71 -4.42
N THR A 134 -16.24 16.24 -4.58
CA THR A 134 -15.55 15.45 -3.55
C THR A 134 -15.36 16.31 -2.30
N PRO A 135 -15.89 15.90 -1.13
CA PRO A 135 -15.71 16.64 0.12
C PRO A 135 -14.23 16.93 0.42
N TYR A 136 -13.95 18.14 0.89
CA TYR A 136 -12.62 18.60 1.35
C TYR A 136 -11.53 18.68 0.28
N LEU A 137 -11.83 18.40 -0.99
CA LEU A 137 -10.85 18.45 -2.07
C LEU A 137 -10.21 19.84 -2.20
N GLU A 138 -10.95 20.91 -1.90
CA GLU A 138 -10.49 22.30 -1.94
C GLU A 138 -9.19 22.51 -1.13
N HIS A 139 -9.01 21.77 -0.03
CA HIS A 139 -7.81 21.84 0.80
C HIS A 139 -6.55 21.33 0.11
N PHE A 140 -6.70 20.39 -0.83
CA PHE A 140 -5.58 19.74 -1.53
C PHE A 140 -5.37 20.33 -2.93
N ALA A 141 -6.45 20.65 -3.64
CA ALA A 141 -6.40 21.22 -4.98
C ALA A 141 -5.81 22.64 -4.99
N THR A 142 -6.05 23.41 -3.93
CA THR A 142 -5.56 24.79 -3.78
C THR A 142 -4.69 24.99 -2.54
N ALA A 143 -4.01 23.91 -2.11
CA ALA A 143 -3.15 23.92 -0.93
C ALA A 143 -2.12 25.06 -1.01
N ARG A 144 -2.06 25.89 0.04
CA ARG A 144 -1.17 27.07 0.08
C ARG A 144 0.22 26.69 0.62
N PRO A 145 1.28 27.34 0.15
CA PRO A 145 2.59 27.27 0.80
C PRO A 145 2.47 27.53 2.30
N GLY A 146 3.11 26.68 3.12
CA GLY A 146 3.04 26.73 4.58
C GLY A 146 1.87 25.98 5.24
N THR A 147 1.03 25.28 4.48
CA THR A 147 0.06 24.29 5.02
C THR A 147 0.39 22.86 4.63
N VAL A 148 1.23 22.68 3.61
CA VAL A 148 1.61 21.39 3.08
C VAL A 148 2.69 20.79 3.96
N VAL A 149 2.40 19.62 4.53
CA VAL A 149 3.34 18.82 5.33
C VAL A 149 4.01 17.76 4.46
N VAL A 150 3.24 17.13 3.57
CA VAL A 150 3.71 16.16 2.57
C VAL A 150 3.02 16.48 1.25
N ASP A 151 3.77 16.40 0.15
CA ASP A 151 3.23 16.44 -1.22
C ASP A 151 4.21 15.77 -2.16
N VAL A 152 3.93 14.52 -2.54
CA VAL A 152 4.84 13.67 -3.32
C VAL A 152 4.06 12.72 -4.22
N LEU A 153 4.58 12.48 -5.42
CA LEU A 153 4.06 11.41 -6.28
C LEU A 153 4.65 10.08 -5.85
N GLN A 154 3.81 9.10 -5.52
CA GLN A 154 4.24 7.74 -5.24
C GLN A 154 3.66 6.76 -6.25
N SER A 155 4.43 5.70 -6.53
CA SER A 155 4.06 4.56 -7.38
C SER A 155 3.01 3.68 -6.72
N GLU A 156 2.18 3.01 -7.52
CA GLU A 156 1.32 1.90 -7.07
C GLU A 156 1.95 0.55 -7.46
N GLN A 157 1.21 -0.56 -7.34
CA GLN A 157 1.73 -1.91 -7.59
C GLN A 157 2.22 -2.09 -9.03
N GLY A 158 3.55 -2.14 -9.22
CA GLY A 158 4.18 -2.33 -10.52
C GLY A 158 3.95 -3.72 -11.14
N SER A 159 3.43 -4.69 -10.38
CA SER A 159 3.01 -5.98 -10.94
C SER A 159 1.68 -5.90 -11.71
N TRP A 160 0.87 -4.88 -11.48
CA TRP A 160 -0.52 -4.81 -11.92
C TRP A 160 -0.91 -3.50 -12.60
N PHE A 161 -0.20 -2.42 -12.32
CA PHE A 161 -0.40 -1.13 -12.95
C PHE A 161 0.78 -0.73 -13.81
N LEU A 162 0.49 -0.13 -14.98
CA LEU A 162 1.49 0.44 -15.86
C LEU A 162 1.73 1.92 -15.52
N GLY A 163 2.85 2.21 -14.87
CA GLY A 163 3.34 3.56 -14.57
C GLY A 163 2.42 4.40 -13.69
N LYS A 164 1.50 3.75 -12.96
CA LYS A 164 0.49 4.40 -12.12
C LYS A 164 1.14 5.06 -10.92
N ARG A 165 0.68 6.28 -10.66
CA ARG A 165 1.07 7.07 -9.51
C ARG A 165 -0.12 7.82 -8.95
N ASN A 166 -0.03 8.16 -7.68
CA ASN A 166 -0.93 9.09 -7.01
C ASN A 166 -0.15 10.14 -6.24
N ARG A 167 -0.72 11.34 -6.16
CA ARG A 167 -0.20 12.46 -5.35
C ARG A 167 -0.62 12.24 -3.91
N ASN A 168 0.34 11.84 -3.09
CA ASN A 168 0.17 11.63 -1.65
C ASN A 168 0.39 12.97 -0.95
N MET A 169 -0.62 13.45 -0.22
CA MET A 169 -0.61 14.76 0.41
C MET A 169 -1.01 14.68 1.88
N VAL A 170 -0.30 15.44 2.72
CA VAL A 170 -0.73 15.76 4.09
C VAL A 170 -0.81 17.28 4.19
N VAL A 171 -1.97 17.80 4.55
CA VAL A 171 -2.23 19.24 4.61
C VAL A 171 -2.78 19.61 5.98
N GLU A 172 -2.20 20.63 6.61
CA GLU A 172 -2.73 21.18 7.86
C GLU A 172 -3.91 22.14 7.57
N ALA A 173 -5.04 21.87 8.22
CA ALA A 173 -6.24 22.67 8.13
C ALA A 173 -6.03 24.07 8.70
N ARG A 174 -6.51 25.10 7.99
CA ARG A 174 -6.59 26.48 8.49
C ARG A 174 -8.01 26.77 8.96
N GLY A 175 -8.14 27.07 10.25
CA GLY A 175 -9.43 27.39 10.85
C GLY A 175 -10.33 26.16 11.09
N PRO A 176 -11.59 26.38 11.51
CA PRO A 176 -12.52 25.29 11.76
C PRO A 176 -12.88 24.55 10.47
N VAL A 177 -12.87 23.22 10.53
CA VAL A 177 -13.31 22.33 9.46
C VAL A 177 -14.48 21.52 9.98
N GLU A 178 -15.63 21.63 9.31
CA GLU A 178 -16.83 20.88 9.61
C GLU A 178 -16.58 19.38 9.40
N GLU A 179 -16.94 18.56 10.38
CA GLU A 179 -16.95 17.10 10.26
C GLU A 179 -18.26 16.68 9.56
N ARG A 180 -18.16 16.16 8.34
CA ARG A 180 -19.29 15.69 7.53
C ARG A 180 -19.58 14.22 7.83
N ASP A 181 -20.78 13.75 7.48
CA ASP A 181 -21.12 12.34 7.58
C ASP A 181 -20.13 11.45 6.80
N GLY A 182 -19.79 10.30 7.38
CA GLY A 182 -18.72 9.42 6.89
C GLY A 182 -17.30 9.88 7.21
N PHE A 183 -17.11 11.03 7.87
CA PHE A 183 -15.79 11.53 8.29
C PHE A 183 -15.69 11.62 9.80
N ARG A 184 -14.45 11.47 10.31
CA ARG A 184 -14.17 11.59 11.75
C ARG A 184 -12.76 12.11 11.99
N TRP A 185 -12.61 13.08 12.90
CA TRP A 185 -11.30 13.44 13.43
C TRP A 185 -10.80 12.37 14.41
N VAL A 186 -9.62 11.81 14.15
CA VAL A 186 -9.00 10.76 14.97
C VAL A 186 -7.56 11.14 15.27
N ARG A 187 -7.11 10.95 16.51
CA ARG A 187 -5.70 11.22 16.87
C ARG A 187 -4.75 10.32 16.09
N LEU A 188 -3.60 10.85 15.67
CA LEU A 188 -2.62 10.09 14.89
C LEU A 188 -2.15 8.81 15.61
N ASP A 189 -1.99 8.85 16.93
CA ASP A 189 -1.61 7.66 17.72
C ASP A 189 -2.71 6.59 17.75
N VAL A 190 -3.98 7.00 17.71
CA VAL A 190 -5.11 6.07 17.58
C VAL A 190 -5.10 5.46 16.18
N LEU A 191 -4.92 6.26 15.14
CA LEU A 191 -4.85 5.79 13.75
C LEU A 191 -3.68 4.80 13.54
N HIS A 192 -2.53 5.06 14.15
CA HIS A 192 -1.41 4.12 14.16
C HIS A 192 -1.77 2.79 14.81
N ARG A 193 -2.44 2.79 15.97
CA ARG A 193 -2.89 1.55 16.63
C ARG A 193 -3.88 0.75 15.76
N LEU A 194 -4.72 1.42 14.96
CA LEU A 194 -5.62 0.74 14.01
C LEU A 194 -4.88 0.01 12.89
N MET A 195 -3.63 0.36 12.59
CA MET A 195 -2.82 -0.38 11.62
C MET A 195 -2.41 -1.78 12.12
N ARG A 196 -2.69 -2.13 13.38
CA ARG A 196 -2.52 -3.48 13.93
C ARG A 196 -3.78 -4.35 13.74
N LEU A 197 -4.80 -3.83 13.06
CA LEU A 197 -6.06 -4.53 12.82
C LEU A 197 -6.19 -4.89 11.34
N ASP A 198 -6.56 -6.14 11.08
CA ASP A 198 -6.75 -6.65 9.73
C ASP A 198 -7.79 -5.85 8.96
N ASN A 199 -7.42 -5.43 7.76
CA ASN A 199 -8.32 -4.79 6.80
C ASN A 199 -9.10 -3.58 7.35
N VAL A 200 -8.59 -2.86 8.36
CA VAL A 200 -9.26 -1.66 8.89
C VAL A 200 -8.76 -0.39 8.21
N VAL A 201 -7.45 -0.20 8.11
CA VAL A 201 -6.83 0.96 7.47
C VAL A 201 -6.47 0.62 6.04
N ASN A 202 -7.09 1.31 5.07
CA ASN A 202 -6.93 0.99 3.65
C ASN A 202 -5.51 1.32 3.14
N MET A 203 -5.19 0.79 1.97
CA MET A 203 -3.87 0.95 1.35
C MET A 203 -3.49 2.43 1.16
N ASP A 204 -4.43 3.25 0.70
CA ASP A 204 -4.20 4.68 0.45
C ASP A 204 -3.85 5.46 1.71
N THR A 205 -4.47 5.14 2.86
CA THR A 205 -4.07 5.72 4.14
C THR A 205 -2.67 5.27 4.55
N ARG A 206 -2.33 3.98 4.39
CA ARG A 206 -1.00 3.46 4.74
C ARG A 206 0.10 4.15 3.93
N THR A 207 -0.09 4.34 2.62
CA THR A 207 0.90 5.07 1.80
C THR A 207 1.05 6.53 2.23
N VAL A 208 -0.03 7.25 2.54
CA VAL A 208 0.06 8.64 3.00
C VAL A 208 0.75 8.73 4.37
N LEU A 209 0.43 7.83 5.30
CA LEU A 209 1.08 7.76 6.62
C LEU A 209 2.57 7.42 6.53
N SER A 210 2.96 6.57 5.57
CA SER A 210 4.37 6.26 5.33
C SER A 210 5.18 7.50 4.98
N CYS A 211 4.62 8.39 4.14
CA CYS A 211 5.26 9.65 3.77
C CYS A 211 5.35 10.61 4.97
N LEU A 212 4.34 10.61 5.85
CA LEU A 212 4.35 11.41 7.07
C LEU A 212 5.48 11.01 8.02
N ALA A 213 5.83 9.72 8.07
CA ALA A 213 6.93 9.20 8.90
C ALA A 213 8.29 9.87 8.58
N SER A 214 8.47 10.38 7.36
CA SER A 214 9.69 11.07 6.96
C SER A 214 9.85 12.47 7.57
N VAL A 215 8.74 13.16 7.89
CA VAL A 215 8.73 14.56 8.37
C VAL A 215 8.25 14.68 9.82
N SER A 216 7.61 13.64 10.33
CA SER A 216 7.17 13.52 11.72
C SER A 216 7.55 12.14 12.25
N PRO A 217 8.86 11.86 12.44
CA PRO A 217 9.31 10.62 13.04
C PRO A 217 8.77 10.49 14.47
N PRO A 218 8.65 9.27 15.01
CA PRO A 218 8.23 9.07 16.39
C PRO A 218 9.23 9.75 17.34
N GLY A 219 8.72 10.49 18.33
CA GLY A 219 9.55 11.17 19.33
C GLY A 219 10.30 10.18 20.23
N PRO A 220 11.23 10.64 21.09
CA PRO A 220 11.80 9.79 22.13
C PRO A 220 10.68 9.34 23.09
N ALA A 221 10.49 8.03 23.25
CA ALA A 221 9.54 7.52 24.22
C ALA A 221 9.92 7.99 25.63
N ALA A 222 9.00 8.64 26.36
CA ALA A 222 9.09 8.59 27.81
C ALA A 222 8.85 7.12 28.19
N LEU A 223 9.87 6.46 28.75
CA LEU A 223 9.77 5.07 29.22
C LEU A 223 8.52 4.93 30.11
N PRO A 224 7.51 4.12 29.74
CA PRO A 224 6.43 3.84 30.67
C PRO A 224 7.00 3.02 31.83
N ALA A 225 6.71 3.44 33.06
CA ALA A 225 6.94 2.61 34.24
C ALA A 225 6.16 1.29 34.06
N ARG A 226 6.85 0.15 34.21
CA ARG A 226 6.27 -1.20 34.11
C ARG A 226 4.96 -1.31 34.93
N PRO A 227 3.82 -1.65 34.32
CA PRO A 227 2.73 -2.25 35.06
C PRO A 227 3.06 -3.72 35.31
N ALA A 228 2.90 -4.18 36.55
CA ALA A 228 2.81 -5.59 36.86
C ALA A 228 1.39 -6.08 36.55
N GLY A 229 1.23 -7.12 35.74
CA GLY A 229 -0.04 -7.88 35.66
C GLY A 229 -0.49 -8.28 34.25
N HIS A 230 -0.76 -9.58 34.13
CA HIS A 230 -1.18 -10.40 32.99
C HIS A 230 -2.30 -9.91 32.04
N GLY A 231 -2.21 -10.40 30.80
CA GLY A 231 -3.32 -10.64 29.88
C GLY A 231 -2.84 -11.26 28.55
N GLU A 232 -3.10 -12.56 28.33
CA GLU A 232 -2.82 -13.24 27.07
C GLU A 232 -3.83 -12.80 25.99
N GLY A 233 -3.34 -12.10 24.96
CA GLY A 233 -4.14 -11.66 23.82
C GLY A 233 -3.25 -11.09 22.71
N ASN A 234 -3.23 -11.78 21.57
CA ASN A 234 -2.68 -11.44 20.24
C ASN A 234 -1.58 -10.35 20.11
N GLY A 235 -0.35 -10.80 19.84
CA GLY A 235 0.39 -10.30 18.66
C GLY A 235 1.33 -9.09 18.79
N ALA A 236 1.49 -8.47 19.95
CA ALA A 236 2.61 -7.54 20.20
C ALA A 236 3.07 -7.69 21.65
N ARG A 237 4.33 -8.09 21.86
CA ARG A 237 4.95 -8.10 23.19
C ARG A 237 5.25 -6.65 23.59
N ASP A 238 4.22 -5.90 23.95
CA ASP A 238 4.38 -4.58 24.55
C ASP A 238 5.17 -4.76 25.87
N GLY A 239 6.50 -4.54 25.83
CA GLY A 239 7.37 -4.67 27.01
C GLY A 239 8.79 -5.21 26.78
N ASP A 240 9.13 -5.70 25.59
CA ASP A 240 10.48 -6.25 25.30
C ASP A 240 11.48 -5.27 24.69
N GLY A 241 11.08 -4.00 24.53
CA GLY A 241 11.94 -2.94 23.99
C GLY A 241 11.94 -2.82 22.46
N PHE A 242 11.23 -3.68 21.71
CA PHE A 242 11.21 -3.59 20.24
C PHE A 242 10.68 -2.23 19.74
N GLY A 243 9.63 -1.69 20.37
CA GLY A 243 9.12 -0.36 20.03
C GLY A 243 10.14 0.77 20.23
N ALA A 244 11.06 0.62 21.19
CA ALA A 244 12.15 1.58 21.40
C ALA A 244 13.24 1.43 20.31
N LEU A 245 13.54 0.21 19.86
CA LEU A 245 14.43 -0.05 18.73
C LEU A 245 13.89 0.55 17.43
N VAL A 246 12.58 0.44 17.21
CA VAL A 246 11.88 1.09 16.08
C VAL A 246 12.04 2.60 16.17
N THR A 247 11.72 3.22 17.32
CA THR A 247 11.89 4.66 17.54
C THR A 247 13.33 5.11 17.27
N ALA A 248 14.31 4.40 17.80
CA ALA A 248 15.73 4.70 17.60
C ALA A 248 16.14 4.61 16.12
N SER A 249 15.56 3.68 15.35
CA SER A 249 15.83 3.52 13.92
C SER A 249 15.26 4.65 13.04
N PHE A 250 14.22 5.36 13.51
CA PHE A 250 13.69 6.55 12.84
C PHE A 250 14.46 7.84 13.16
N ALA A 251 15.29 7.84 14.21
CA ALA A 251 16.12 8.98 14.56
C ALA A 251 17.28 9.11 13.56
N PRO A 252 17.57 10.32 13.04
CA PRO A 252 18.78 10.54 12.26
C PRO A 252 20.01 10.24 13.13
N PRO A 253 21.09 9.69 12.56
CA PRO A 253 22.37 9.70 13.25
C PRO A 253 22.73 11.16 13.57
N GLY A 254 23.07 11.46 14.83
CA GLY A 254 23.35 12.82 15.27
C GLY A 254 24.52 13.45 14.51
N ARG A 255 24.22 14.18 13.44
CA ARG A 255 25.19 14.99 12.69
C ARG A 255 24.78 16.47 12.74
N PRO A 256 25.58 17.34 13.37
CA PRO A 256 25.24 18.76 13.55
C PRO A 256 25.46 19.65 12.32
N ASP A 257 25.95 19.13 11.18
CA ASP A 257 26.47 19.92 10.05
C ASP A 257 25.60 19.97 8.79
N GLY A 258 24.43 19.31 8.78
CA GLY A 258 23.44 19.41 7.70
C GLY A 258 23.87 18.78 6.37
N ARG A 259 24.97 18.03 6.33
CA ARG A 259 25.36 17.23 5.16
C ARG A 259 24.44 16.01 5.03
N PRO A 260 24.15 15.52 3.81
CA PRO A 260 23.48 14.23 3.64
C PRO A 260 24.28 13.15 4.37
N ASP A 261 23.58 12.25 5.07
CA ASP A 261 24.24 11.08 5.65
C ASP A 261 24.94 10.34 4.50
N GLU A 262 26.26 10.15 4.59
CA GLU A 262 27.07 9.40 3.60
C GLU A 262 26.39 8.07 3.23
N THR A 263 25.68 7.48 4.20
CA THR A 263 24.97 6.23 4.02
C THR A 263 23.61 6.34 3.30
N GLU A 264 22.95 7.52 3.28
CA GLU A 264 21.80 7.77 2.41
C GLU A 264 22.25 7.88 0.95
N ILE A 265 23.38 8.57 0.72
CA ILE A 265 24.02 8.62 -0.61
C ILE A 265 24.35 7.21 -1.08
N GLU A 266 24.90 6.36 -0.21
CA GLU A 266 25.19 4.97 -0.55
C GLU A 266 23.93 4.15 -0.90
N LEU A 267 22.82 4.34 -0.17
CA LEU A 267 21.55 3.65 -0.47
C LEU A 267 21.00 4.10 -1.84
N LEU A 268 21.03 5.40 -2.13
CA LEU A 268 20.65 5.94 -3.42
C LEU A 268 21.59 5.47 -4.54
N SER A 269 22.89 5.41 -4.28
CA SER A 269 23.89 4.91 -5.23
C SER A 269 23.64 3.44 -5.56
N TRP A 270 23.34 2.62 -4.54
CA TRP A 270 22.96 1.22 -4.72
C TRP A 270 21.68 1.06 -5.55
N LEU A 271 20.63 1.82 -5.24
CA LEU A 271 19.39 1.78 -6.03
C LEU A 271 19.63 2.25 -7.47
N THR A 272 20.44 3.29 -7.65
CA THR A 272 20.80 3.81 -8.97
C THR A 272 21.56 2.78 -9.79
N ALA A 273 22.52 2.06 -9.19
CA ALA A 273 23.25 0.99 -9.86
C ALA A 273 22.30 -0.11 -10.37
N HIS A 274 21.30 -0.50 -9.58
CA HIS A 274 20.28 -1.47 -9.99
C HIS A 274 19.38 -0.97 -11.13
N ARG A 275 19.00 0.32 -11.11
CA ARG A 275 18.26 0.92 -12.23
C ARG A 275 19.09 0.99 -13.50
N SER A 276 20.38 1.32 -13.39
CA SER A 276 21.30 1.44 -14.52
C SER A 276 21.55 0.11 -15.24
N ARG A 277 21.39 -1.03 -14.56
CA ARG A 277 21.48 -2.36 -15.17
C ARG A 277 20.29 -2.68 -16.09
N GLN A 278 19.21 -1.90 -16.06
CA GLN A 278 17.99 -2.12 -16.85
C GLN A 278 17.48 -3.57 -16.77
N PRO A 279 17.13 -4.07 -15.56
CA PRO A 279 16.85 -5.49 -15.35
C PRO A 279 15.61 -6.01 -16.10
N MET A 280 14.82 -5.10 -16.69
CA MET A 280 13.63 -5.41 -17.47
C MET A 280 13.48 -4.51 -18.69
N THR A 281 13.02 -5.11 -19.78
CA THR A 281 12.49 -4.43 -20.96
C THR A 281 10.99 -4.63 -21.01
N VAL A 282 10.25 -3.55 -21.22
CA VAL A 282 8.78 -3.56 -21.12
C VAL A 282 8.19 -2.88 -22.35
N ARG A 283 7.23 -3.54 -22.99
CA ARG A 283 6.55 -3.00 -24.18
C ARG A 283 5.05 -3.27 -24.09
N PRO A 284 4.20 -2.22 -24.15
CA PRO A 284 2.76 -2.42 -24.33
C PRO A 284 2.47 -3.18 -25.63
N ILE A 285 1.55 -4.14 -25.54
CA ILE A 285 1.07 -4.94 -26.67
C ILE A 285 -0.44 -4.95 -26.68
N PRO A 286 -1.10 -5.19 -27.84
CA PRO A 286 -2.54 -5.36 -27.88
C PRO A 286 -3.01 -6.45 -26.91
N GLY A 287 -4.06 -6.19 -26.13
CA GLY A 287 -4.61 -7.16 -25.17
C GLY A 287 -4.92 -8.54 -25.77
N ARG A 288 -5.39 -8.58 -27.03
CA ARG A 288 -5.70 -9.85 -27.73
C ARG A 288 -4.47 -10.71 -28.06
N THR A 289 -3.27 -10.15 -28.02
CA THR A 289 -2.04 -10.86 -28.40
C THR A 289 -1.30 -11.43 -27.18
N VAL A 290 -1.78 -11.15 -25.96
CA VAL A 290 -1.15 -11.61 -24.72
C VAL A 290 -1.18 -13.13 -24.68
N ARG A 291 -0.02 -13.76 -24.78
CA ARG A 291 0.15 -15.21 -24.72
C ARG A 291 -0.07 -15.73 -23.31
N ASP A 292 -0.51 -16.98 -23.20
CA ASP A 292 -0.75 -17.72 -21.95
C ASP A 292 -1.91 -17.19 -21.09
N TRP A 293 -2.61 -16.15 -21.56
CA TRP A 293 -3.83 -15.61 -20.98
C TRP A 293 -5.01 -15.79 -21.94
N SER A 294 -6.18 -16.12 -21.39
CA SER A 294 -7.41 -16.31 -22.17
C SER A 294 -8.54 -15.43 -21.66
N TRP A 295 -9.29 -14.85 -22.59
CA TRP A 295 -10.58 -14.21 -22.34
C TRP A 295 -11.69 -15.21 -22.67
N THR A 296 -12.52 -15.57 -21.69
CA THR A 296 -13.64 -16.53 -21.89
C THR A 296 -15.03 -15.89 -21.94
N GLY A 297 -15.10 -14.55 -21.84
CA GLY A 297 -16.33 -13.77 -21.72
C GLY A 297 -16.69 -13.50 -20.26
N ASP A 298 -16.31 -14.43 -19.38
CA ASP A 298 -16.48 -14.32 -17.94
C ASP A 298 -15.32 -13.59 -17.27
N GLU A 299 -14.08 -14.01 -17.54
CA GLU A 299 -12.86 -13.42 -16.98
C GLU A 299 -11.70 -13.45 -17.99
N ILE A 300 -10.64 -12.68 -17.70
CA ILE A 300 -9.30 -12.84 -18.30
C ILE A 300 -8.43 -13.54 -17.27
N SER A 301 -7.89 -14.73 -17.58
CA SER A 301 -7.06 -15.48 -16.65
C SER A 301 -5.90 -16.22 -17.33
N HIS A 302 -4.87 -16.50 -16.55
CA HIS A 302 -3.70 -17.25 -17.00
C HIS A 302 -4.04 -18.75 -17.15
N ARG A 303 -3.49 -19.42 -18.17
CA ARG A 303 -3.78 -20.84 -18.47
C ARG A 303 -3.55 -21.80 -17.30
N ASP A 304 -2.62 -21.46 -16.41
CA ASP A 304 -2.25 -22.27 -15.25
C ASP A 304 -3.01 -21.88 -13.97
N GLY A 305 -3.98 -20.96 -14.05
CA GLY A 305 -4.73 -20.48 -12.88
C GLY A 305 -3.91 -19.68 -11.86
N ARG A 306 -2.72 -19.22 -12.25
CA ARG A 306 -1.76 -18.45 -11.41
C ARG A 306 -1.91 -16.94 -11.58
N HIS A 307 -1.18 -16.19 -10.76
CA HIS A 307 -1.03 -14.73 -10.81
C HIS A 307 -2.29 -13.97 -10.37
N PHE A 308 -3.21 -13.75 -11.30
CA PHE A 308 -4.46 -13.02 -11.08
C PHE A 308 -5.46 -13.34 -12.19
N SER A 309 -6.71 -12.92 -12.03
CA SER A 309 -7.67 -12.77 -13.13
C SER A 309 -8.24 -11.36 -13.17
N ILE A 310 -8.84 -10.99 -14.30
CA ILE A 310 -9.67 -9.80 -14.43
C ILE A 310 -11.11 -10.25 -14.55
N VAL A 311 -11.97 -9.78 -13.65
CA VAL A 311 -13.40 -10.14 -13.60
C VAL A 311 -14.27 -8.90 -13.76
N GLY A 312 -15.54 -9.10 -14.11
CA GLY A 312 -16.54 -8.04 -14.05
C GLY A 312 -17.16 -7.94 -12.66
N VAL A 313 -17.44 -6.71 -12.22
CA VAL A 313 -18.19 -6.44 -10.99
C VAL A 313 -19.32 -5.45 -11.27
N GLU A 314 -20.53 -5.83 -10.85
CA GLU A 314 -21.72 -4.98 -10.78
C GLU A 314 -21.84 -4.45 -9.35
N VAL A 315 -21.90 -3.13 -9.21
CA VAL A 315 -22.09 -2.44 -7.94
C VAL A 315 -23.46 -1.80 -7.94
N ARG A 316 -24.28 -2.09 -6.92
CA ARG A 316 -25.58 -1.46 -6.70
C ARG A 316 -25.55 -0.70 -5.40
N THR A 317 -25.92 0.58 -5.44
CA THR A 317 -25.98 1.39 -4.23
C THR A 317 -27.43 1.60 -3.81
N GLY A 318 -27.70 1.54 -2.51
CA GLY A 318 -29.00 1.89 -1.94
C GLY A 318 -29.22 3.41 -1.82
N VAL A 319 -28.36 4.24 -2.42
CA VAL A 319 -28.37 5.70 -2.31
C VAL A 319 -28.95 6.30 -3.60
N ARG A 320 -29.88 7.24 -3.48
CA ARG A 320 -30.69 7.82 -4.58
C ARG A 320 -29.90 8.51 -5.71
N GLU A 321 -28.59 8.66 -5.61
CA GLU A 321 -27.80 9.51 -6.51
C GLU A 321 -27.09 8.76 -7.65
N VAL A 322 -26.71 7.50 -7.44
CA VAL A 322 -26.14 6.62 -8.46
C VAL A 322 -26.72 5.22 -8.24
N ASP A 323 -27.64 4.80 -9.11
CA ASP A 323 -28.32 3.50 -8.97
C ASP A 323 -27.33 2.30 -8.96
N GLY A 324 -26.15 2.48 -9.56
CA GLY A 324 -25.06 1.53 -9.57
C GLY A 324 -24.09 1.78 -10.72
N TRP A 325 -22.99 1.05 -10.75
CA TRP A 325 -22.06 1.05 -11.88
C TRP A 325 -21.41 -0.31 -12.04
N ASP A 326 -20.83 -0.53 -13.22
CA ASP A 326 -20.13 -1.76 -13.55
C ASP A 326 -18.65 -1.43 -13.80
N GLN A 327 -17.74 -2.27 -13.33
CA GLN A 327 -16.32 -2.11 -13.62
C GLN A 327 -15.56 -3.44 -13.68
N PRO A 328 -14.46 -3.51 -14.46
CA PRO A 328 -13.48 -4.56 -14.32
C PRO A 328 -12.75 -4.44 -12.98
N MET A 329 -12.34 -5.57 -12.42
CA MET A 329 -11.50 -5.63 -11.23
C MET A 329 -10.46 -6.73 -11.36
N LEU A 330 -9.27 -6.49 -10.83
CA LEU A 330 -8.22 -7.51 -10.76
C LEU A 330 -8.39 -8.33 -9.47
N VAL A 331 -8.39 -9.65 -9.61
CA VAL A 331 -8.50 -10.63 -8.52
C VAL A 331 -7.18 -11.41 -8.43
N PRO A 332 -6.36 -11.20 -7.42
CA PRO A 332 -5.14 -11.99 -7.25
C PRO A 332 -5.48 -13.45 -6.94
N ARG A 333 -4.66 -14.39 -7.43
CA ARG A 333 -4.77 -15.81 -7.08
C ARG A 333 -3.88 -16.09 -5.87
N GLY A 334 -4.48 -16.51 -4.76
CA GLY A 334 -3.78 -16.74 -3.49
C GLY A 334 -3.54 -15.45 -2.69
N ARG A 335 -3.14 -15.63 -1.43
CA ARG A 335 -2.82 -14.51 -0.53
C ARG A 335 -1.36 -14.13 -0.69
N GLY A 336 -1.07 -12.86 -0.91
CA GLY A 336 0.32 -12.42 -1.01
C GLY A 336 1.00 -12.33 0.36
N VAL A 337 2.32 -12.21 0.33
CA VAL A 337 3.19 -12.02 1.50
C VAL A 337 4.10 -10.83 1.21
N ALA A 338 4.12 -9.87 2.12
CA ALA A 338 5.02 -8.73 2.11
C ALA A 338 5.71 -8.64 3.49
N ALA A 339 7.03 -8.81 3.54
CA ALA A 339 7.75 -8.90 4.80
C ALA A 339 9.07 -8.13 4.82
N PHE A 340 9.37 -7.52 5.96
CA PHE A 340 10.72 -7.12 6.32
C PHE A 340 11.34 -8.13 7.29
N LEU A 341 12.53 -8.60 6.95
CA LEU A 341 13.46 -9.12 7.94
C LEU A 341 14.12 -7.93 8.67
N VAL A 342 14.27 -8.06 10.00
CA VAL A 342 14.89 -7.03 10.83
C VAL A 342 16.03 -7.58 11.68
N ARG A 343 17.04 -6.74 11.92
CA ARG A 343 18.20 -7.06 12.76
C ARG A 343 18.69 -5.80 13.45
N VAL A 344 19.27 -5.94 14.64
CA VAL A 344 20.00 -4.84 15.30
C VAL A 344 21.46 -4.85 14.84
N VAL A 345 21.91 -3.76 14.22
CA VAL A 345 23.30 -3.55 13.80
C VAL A 345 23.82 -2.31 14.51
N GLY A 346 24.91 -2.44 15.27
CA GLY A 346 25.46 -1.33 16.04
C GLY A 346 24.47 -0.69 17.03
N GLY A 347 23.56 -1.48 17.60
CA GLY A 347 22.52 -1.00 18.52
C GLY A 347 21.30 -0.35 17.87
N VAL A 348 21.24 -0.27 16.53
CA VAL A 348 20.12 0.32 15.78
C VAL A 348 19.40 -0.74 14.95
N LEU A 349 18.07 -0.74 14.98
CA LEU A 349 17.27 -1.64 14.14
C LEU A 349 17.43 -1.30 12.66
N HIS A 350 17.71 -2.31 11.86
CA HIS A 350 17.75 -2.25 10.40
C HIS A 350 16.67 -3.17 9.83
N VAL A 351 16.13 -2.77 8.68
CA VAL A 351 15.30 -3.61 7.80
C VAL A 351 16.13 -4.07 6.61
N LEU A 352 15.93 -5.30 6.18
CA LEU A 352 16.53 -5.81 4.95
C LEU A 352 15.63 -5.42 3.77
N VAL A 353 16.04 -4.43 2.99
CA VAL A 353 15.29 -4.05 1.78
C VAL A 353 15.84 -4.77 0.56
N ARG A 354 15.08 -4.76 -0.54
CA ARG A 354 15.54 -5.26 -1.84
C ARG A 354 15.35 -4.25 -2.96
N ALA A 355 16.17 -4.34 -4.00
CA ALA A 355 15.95 -3.68 -5.27
C ALA A 355 14.89 -4.49 -6.05
N ALA A 356 13.62 -4.11 -5.90
CA ALA A 356 12.49 -4.82 -6.46
C ALA A 356 12.21 -4.35 -7.89
N ALA A 357 12.56 -5.18 -8.87
CA ALA A 357 12.19 -4.97 -10.26
C ALA A 357 10.73 -5.41 -10.51
N GLN A 358 9.91 -4.53 -11.09
CA GLN A 358 8.55 -4.87 -11.54
C GLN A 358 8.23 -4.17 -12.86
N PRO A 359 7.50 -4.84 -13.77
CA PRO A 359 7.36 -4.39 -15.16
C PRO A 359 6.52 -3.12 -15.32
N GLY A 360 5.67 -2.81 -14.35
CA GLY A 360 4.82 -1.64 -14.36
C GLY A 360 5.44 -0.39 -13.71
N LEU A 361 6.64 -0.48 -13.13
CA LEU A 361 7.31 0.67 -12.53
C LEU A 361 7.92 1.56 -13.60
N ARG A 362 7.95 2.88 -13.37
CA ARG A 362 8.53 3.81 -14.35
C ARG A 362 10.03 3.65 -14.53
N ASP A 363 10.75 3.50 -13.41
CA ASP A 363 12.20 3.34 -13.40
C ASP A 363 12.61 1.86 -13.25
N ALA A 364 11.69 0.94 -13.55
CA ALA A 364 11.76 -0.53 -13.43
C ALA A 364 12.04 -1.08 -12.03
N VAL A 365 12.80 -0.38 -11.18
CA VAL A 365 13.29 -0.82 -9.88
C VAL A 365 12.96 0.23 -8.81
N GLU A 366 12.33 -0.25 -7.73
CA GLU A 366 12.10 0.51 -6.50
C GLU A 366 12.58 -0.30 -5.30
N ILE A 367 12.77 0.35 -4.15
CA ILE A 367 13.04 -0.33 -2.89
C ILE A 367 11.77 -1.02 -2.43
N GLY A 368 11.83 -2.35 -2.32
CA GLY A 368 10.74 -3.20 -1.84
C GLY A 368 11.06 -3.91 -0.51
N PRO A 369 10.07 -4.62 0.06
CA PRO A 369 10.26 -5.50 1.22
C PRO A 369 11.26 -6.62 0.94
N THR A 370 11.82 -7.22 2.00
CA THR A 370 12.69 -8.41 1.87
C THR A 370 12.01 -9.51 1.04
N VAL A 371 10.75 -9.80 1.37
CA VAL A 371 9.92 -10.76 0.63
C VAL A 371 8.69 -10.02 0.15
N GLN A 372 8.42 -10.13 -1.15
CA GLN A 372 7.20 -9.61 -1.77
C GLN A 372 6.80 -10.59 -2.88
N CYS A 373 5.82 -11.45 -2.61
CA CYS A 373 5.39 -12.46 -3.56
C CYS A 373 4.00 -13.02 -3.23
N ARG A 374 3.50 -13.90 -4.10
CA ARG A 374 2.39 -14.81 -3.79
C ARG A 374 2.96 -16.22 -3.74
N PRO A 375 3.05 -16.86 -2.57
CA PRO A 375 3.71 -18.15 -2.43
C PRO A 375 3.18 -19.21 -3.41
N GLU A 376 1.87 -19.21 -3.68
CA GLU A 376 1.20 -20.14 -4.58
C GLU A 376 1.71 -20.04 -6.03
N ASN A 377 2.18 -18.86 -6.47
CA ASN A 377 2.78 -18.69 -7.79
C ASN A 377 4.12 -19.43 -7.92
N TYR A 378 4.78 -19.77 -6.81
CA TYR A 378 6.09 -20.42 -6.79
C TYR A 378 6.03 -21.85 -6.22
N ALA A 379 4.85 -22.33 -5.81
CA ALA A 379 4.69 -23.66 -5.21
C ALA A 379 5.11 -24.80 -6.15
N HIS A 380 5.00 -24.59 -7.46
CA HIS A 380 5.39 -25.53 -8.50
C HIS A 380 6.91 -25.55 -8.79
N LEU A 381 7.67 -24.59 -8.24
CA LEU A 381 9.11 -24.48 -8.43
C LEU A 381 9.87 -25.16 -7.29
N PRO A 382 11.10 -25.67 -7.54
CA PRO A 382 11.97 -26.14 -6.47
C PRO A 382 12.32 -24.99 -5.52
N ALA A 383 12.69 -25.32 -4.28
CA ALA A 383 12.95 -24.32 -3.23
C ALA A 383 14.03 -23.28 -3.63
N ALA A 384 15.04 -23.69 -4.40
CA ALA A 384 16.10 -22.81 -4.88
C ALA A 384 15.63 -21.70 -5.83
N ASP A 385 14.50 -21.91 -6.53
CA ASP A 385 13.93 -20.96 -7.49
C ASP A 385 12.78 -20.12 -6.90
N ARG A 386 12.46 -20.34 -5.61
CA ARG A 386 11.48 -19.53 -4.88
C ARG A 386 12.10 -18.18 -4.51
N PRO A 387 11.28 -17.15 -4.21
CA PRO A 387 11.78 -15.87 -3.75
C PRO A 387 12.69 -16.04 -2.54
N ARG A 388 13.88 -15.45 -2.60
CA ARG A 388 14.86 -15.53 -1.52
C ARG A 388 14.26 -15.05 -0.20
N PHE A 389 14.59 -15.74 0.89
CA PHE A 389 14.08 -15.51 2.25
C PHE A 389 12.58 -15.78 2.45
N LEU A 390 11.85 -16.30 1.45
CA LEU A 390 10.43 -16.65 1.62
C LEU A 390 10.24 -17.68 2.74
N ASP A 391 11.00 -18.78 2.70
CA ASP A 391 10.88 -19.84 3.70
C ASP A 391 11.26 -19.33 5.10
N GLU A 392 12.31 -18.51 5.21
CA GLU A 392 12.74 -17.86 6.46
C GLU A 392 11.62 -17.03 7.11
N VAL A 393 10.83 -16.32 6.30
CA VAL A 393 9.68 -15.54 6.77
C VAL A 393 8.50 -16.43 7.12
N LEU A 394 8.18 -17.44 6.28
CA LEU A 394 7.00 -18.28 6.46
C LEU A 394 7.16 -19.28 7.62
N SER A 395 8.37 -19.75 7.89
CA SER A 395 8.67 -20.68 8.98
C SER A 395 9.15 -20.00 10.26
N ALA A 396 9.10 -18.67 10.32
CA ALA A 396 9.53 -17.92 11.50
C ALA A 396 8.70 -18.31 12.73
N PRO A 397 9.33 -18.67 13.86
CA PRO A 397 8.60 -19.00 15.06
C PRO A 397 7.98 -17.73 15.66
N PRO A 398 6.86 -17.84 16.41
CA PRO A 398 6.09 -16.68 16.87
C PRO A 398 6.89 -15.63 17.66
N GLU A 399 7.91 -16.04 18.40
CA GLU A 399 8.79 -15.14 19.17
C GLU A 399 9.63 -14.19 18.31
N ARG A 400 9.86 -14.53 17.03
CA ARG A 400 10.57 -13.69 16.06
C ARG A 400 9.64 -12.79 15.27
N VAL A 401 8.33 -13.01 15.35
CA VAL A 401 7.33 -12.22 14.62
C VAL A 401 6.98 -10.98 15.46
N ARG A 402 7.30 -9.80 14.92
CA ARG A 402 7.10 -8.49 15.56
C ARG A 402 5.86 -7.77 15.08
N TYR A 403 5.37 -8.13 13.90
CA TYR A 403 4.13 -7.66 13.30
C TYR A 403 3.58 -8.73 12.38
N ASP A 404 2.27 -8.95 12.43
CA ASP A 404 1.55 -9.90 11.58
C ASP A 404 0.10 -9.44 11.43
N CYS A 405 -0.22 -8.87 10.27
CA CYS A 405 -1.59 -8.49 9.94
C CYS A 405 -1.91 -8.83 8.49
N VAL A 406 -3.16 -9.17 8.22
CA VAL A 406 -3.70 -9.31 6.87
C VAL A 406 -4.32 -7.98 6.45
N LEU A 407 -3.74 -7.35 5.44
CA LEU A 407 -4.18 -6.05 4.94
C LEU A 407 -4.49 -6.16 3.45
N SER A 408 -5.56 -5.49 3.03
CA SER A 408 -5.97 -5.44 1.64
C SER A 408 -5.37 -4.25 0.89
N GLU A 409 -5.24 -4.42 -0.42
CA GLU A 409 -4.87 -3.38 -1.39
C GLU A 409 -6.08 -2.49 -1.76
N GLU A 410 -5.89 -1.50 -2.65
CA GLU A 410 -6.95 -0.56 -3.08
C GLU A 410 -8.23 -1.26 -3.60
N GLY A 411 -9.34 -1.07 -2.88
CA GLY A 411 -10.64 -1.66 -3.23
C GLY A 411 -11.30 -1.05 -4.47
N GLY A 412 -10.77 0.06 -5.01
CA GLY A 412 -11.26 0.68 -6.24
C GLY A 412 -10.87 -0.07 -7.52
N ARG A 413 -9.85 -0.95 -7.47
CA ARG A 413 -9.30 -1.67 -8.63
C ARG A 413 -9.06 -3.15 -8.37
N PHE A 414 -8.79 -3.50 -7.13
CA PHE A 414 -8.49 -4.86 -6.73
C PHE A 414 -9.63 -5.46 -5.93
N TYR A 415 -10.14 -6.60 -6.38
CA TYR A 415 -11.23 -7.28 -5.71
C TYR A 415 -10.68 -8.29 -4.71
N HIS A 416 -10.86 -7.99 -3.43
CA HIS A 416 -10.43 -8.82 -2.30
C HIS A 416 -8.92 -9.18 -2.36
N ALA A 417 -8.10 -8.26 -2.84
CA ALA A 417 -6.65 -8.44 -2.86
C ALA A 417 -6.08 -8.25 -1.46
N GLU A 418 -5.62 -9.34 -0.85
CA GLU A 418 -4.98 -9.32 0.47
C GLU A 418 -3.51 -9.75 0.41
N ASN A 419 -2.72 -9.15 1.30
CA ASN A 419 -1.39 -9.59 1.64
C ASN A 419 -1.29 -9.81 3.16
N ARG A 420 -0.55 -10.84 3.59
CA ARG A 420 -0.05 -10.95 4.96
C ARG A 420 1.21 -10.10 5.08
N TYR A 421 1.13 -9.03 5.86
CA TYR A 421 2.22 -8.10 6.13
C TYR A 421 2.95 -8.51 7.41
N LEU A 422 4.27 -8.69 7.29
CA LEU A 422 5.10 -9.27 8.36
C LEU A 422 6.33 -8.41 8.66
N VAL A 423 6.68 -8.34 9.95
CA VAL A 423 8.00 -7.90 10.41
C VAL A 423 8.57 -9.04 11.24
N VAL A 424 9.70 -9.59 10.81
CA VAL A 424 10.29 -10.80 11.39
C VAL A 424 11.74 -10.55 11.73
N GLU A 425 12.16 -10.88 12.95
CA GLU A 425 13.58 -10.85 13.31
C GLU A 425 14.35 -11.89 12.50
N ALA A 426 15.45 -11.48 11.87
CA ALA A 426 16.29 -12.32 11.05
C ALA A 426 16.96 -13.43 11.89
N GLY A 427 16.81 -14.68 11.48
CA GLY A 427 17.49 -15.81 12.10
C GLY A 427 18.97 -15.90 11.70
N ASP A 428 19.68 -16.87 12.27
CA ASP A 428 21.11 -17.07 12.05
C ASP A 428 21.46 -17.41 10.58
N GLY A 429 20.50 -17.92 9.81
CA GLY A 429 20.66 -18.20 8.38
C GLY A 429 20.66 -16.97 7.48
N VAL A 430 20.38 -15.77 8.01
CA VAL A 430 20.36 -14.52 7.26
C VAL A 430 21.71 -13.81 7.40
N PRO A 431 22.46 -13.65 6.30
CA PRO A 431 23.82 -13.11 6.35
C PRO A 431 23.84 -11.62 6.74
N ASP A 432 24.91 -11.21 7.43
CA ASP A 432 25.18 -9.79 7.70
C ASP A 432 25.47 -9.01 6.42
N ASP A 433 26.17 -9.64 5.48
CA ASP A 433 26.38 -9.13 4.12
C ASP A 433 25.41 -9.85 3.17
N PRO A 434 24.26 -9.23 2.84
CA PRO A 434 23.26 -9.87 2.02
C PRO A 434 23.65 -9.86 0.53
N PRO A 435 22.97 -10.66 -0.32
CA PRO A 435 23.20 -10.62 -1.76
C PRO A 435 23.03 -9.21 -2.35
N GLU A 436 23.65 -8.95 -3.50
CA GLU A 436 23.75 -7.59 -4.06
C GLU A 436 22.41 -6.87 -4.30
N ASP A 437 21.33 -7.61 -4.51
CA ASP A 437 19.97 -7.11 -4.71
C ASP A 437 19.25 -6.79 -3.39
N PHE A 438 19.92 -7.00 -2.24
CA PHE A 438 19.44 -6.71 -0.90
C PHE A 438 20.37 -5.73 -0.18
N ARG A 439 19.82 -5.01 0.79
CA ARG A 439 20.61 -4.08 1.62
C ARG A 439 19.97 -3.89 2.98
N TRP A 440 20.78 -3.96 4.04
CA TRP A 440 20.36 -3.52 5.37
C TRP A 440 20.31 -2.00 5.43
N THR A 441 19.20 -1.43 5.91
CA THR A 441 19.05 0.03 6.10
C THR A 441 18.18 0.34 7.31
N THR A 442 18.36 1.52 7.90
CA THR A 442 17.52 2.03 8.99
C THR A 442 16.18 2.57 8.48
N LEU A 443 15.19 2.67 9.37
CA LEU A 443 13.88 3.25 9.04
C LEU A 443 13.97 4.74 8.72
N HIS A 444 14.87 5.48 9.37
CA HIS A 444 15.14 6.89 9.07
C HIS A 444 15.47 7.11 7.58
N ARG A 445 16.45 6.35 7.07
CA ARG A 445 16.90 6.43 5.67
C ARG A 445 15.81 5.98 4.70
N LEU A 446 15.11 4.89 5.00
CA LEU A 446 14.00 4.44 4.17
C LEU A 446 12.87 5.49 4.10
N ALA A 447 12.54 6.10 5.23
CA ALA A 447 11.55 7.18 5.31
C ALA A 447 12.02 8.44 4.58
N ALA A 448 13.31 8.81 4.65
CA ALA A 448 13.84 9.96 3.91
C ALA A 448 13.56 9.82 2.39
N LEU A 449 13.70 8.60 1.85
CA LEU A 449 13.46 8.32 0.43
C LEU A 449 11.98 8.41 0.02
N THR A 450 11.02 8.36 0.94
CA THR A 450 9.59 8.60 0.61
C THR A 450 9.27 10.07 0.32
N ARG A 451 10.20 10.99 0.57
CA ARG A 451 10.07 12.40 0.18
C ARG A 451 10.23 12.61 -1.33
N GLN A 452 10.75 11.60 -2.02
CA GLN A 452 10.90 11.59 -3.47
C GLN A 452 10.09 10.42 -4.04
N GLY A 453 9.54 10.62 -5.22
CA GLY A 453 8.79 9.57 -5.91
C GLY A 453 9.70 8.48 -6.44
N HIS A 454 9.09 7.33 -6.69
CA HIS A 454 9.71 6.16 -7.34
C HIS A 454 10.87 5.51 -6.59
N ASN A 455 11.12 5.84 -5.32
CA ASN A 455 12.21 5.21 -4.58
C ASN A 455 11.74 4.03 -3.73
N VAL A 456 10.53 4.07 -3.17
CA VAL A 456 10.03 3.06 -2.23
C VAL A 456 8.65 2.60 -2.71
N ASN A 457 8.49 1.31 -2.96
CA ASN A 457 7.23 0.76 -3.50
C ASN A 457 6.12 0.71 -2.44
N VAL A 458 4.87 0.46 -2.89
CA VAL A 458 3.67 0.56 -2.04
C VAL A 458 3.65 -0.45 -0.89
N GLU A 459 4.20 -1.65 -1.09
CA GLU A 459 4.30 -2.66 -0.03
C GLU A 459 5.34 -2.27 1.03
N ALA A 460 6.51 -1.76 0.63
CA ALA A 460 7.51 -1.25 1.56
C ALA A 460 7.00 -0.01 2.31
N ARG A 461 6.27 0.88 1.64
CA ARG A 461 5.58 2.02 2.27
C ARG A 461 4.55 1.55 3.30
N SER A 462 3.75 0.53 2.99
CA SER A 462 2.81 -0.07 3.94
C SER A 462 3.52 -0.64 5.17
N LEU A 463 4.60 -1.41 4.99
CA LEU A 463 5.40 -1.94 6.11
C LEU A 463 6.09 -0.84 6.93
N LEU A 464 6.58 0.23 6.27
CA LEU A 464 7.16 1.39 6.96
C LEU A 464 6.13 2.07 7.86
N ALA A 465 4.89 2.26 7.38
CA ALA A 465 3.79 2.76 8.20
C ALA A 465 3.49 1.80 9.37
N CYS A 466 3.40 0.49 9.10
CA CYS A 466 3.17 -0.51 10.15
C CYS A 466 4.26 -0.47 11.24
N LEU A 467 5.54 -0.38 10.85
CA LEU A 467 6.66 -0.21 11.79
C LEU A 467 6.53 1.10 12.57
N HIS A 468 6.17 2.21 11.93
CA HIS A 468 5.91 3.46 12.65
C HIS A 468 4.83 3.30 13.72
N ALA A 469 3.78 2.50 13.49
CA ALA A 469 2.77 2.18 14.51
C ALA A 469 3.23 1.29 15.67
N LEU A 470 4.39 0.64 15.54
CA LEU A 470 5.01 -0.13 16.62
C LEU A 470 5.92 0.72 17.49
N SER A 471 6.23 1.95 17.07
CA SER A 471 6.99 2.86 17.93
C SER A 471 6.21 3.12 19.22
N GLY A 472 6.88 2.95 20.36
CA GLY A 472 6.28 3.17 21.69
C GLY A 472 6.07 4.65 22.03
N ALA A 473 6.37 5.54 21.09
CA ALA A 473 6.40 6.98 21.31
C ALA A 473 5.35 7.69 20.46
N THR A 474 4.65 8.63 21.09
CA THR A 474 3.80 9.58 20.38
C THR A 474 4.69 10.71 19.83
N PRO A 475 4.56 11.11 18.55
CA PRO A 475 5.24 12.28 18.02
C PRO A 475 4.78 13.60 18.66
#